data_AF-A0A812ASJ2-F1
#
_entry.id   AF-A0A812ASJ2-F1
#
_cell.length_a   1.000
_cell.length_b   1.000
_cell.length_c   1.000
_cell.angle_alpha   90.00
_cell.angle_beta   90.00
_cell.angle_gamma   90.00
#
_symmetry.space_group_name_H-M   'P 1'
#
loop_
_entity.id
_entity.type
_entity.pdbx_description
1 polymer ?
#
loop_
_entity_poly.entity_id
_entity_poly.type
_entity_poly.pdbx_seq_one_letter_code
_entity_poly.pdbx_strand_id
1 'polypeptide(L)'
;MDCHPTAFDFHKTQDFRVKMCTGNVSSSYYWKVAHHEMGHLVYYMAYKGQPDIYRNPANAALDEAVGDTIAMSSLTFDHMRRLGFTQDRPLNQYESNINLLMHEALEKIPMIAFSYMLEKWRWDVYRGVISPSNYTESWVRMRRHFQGIHPPLSRSESDFDPGSKYHIAVDIPYISFFFFFFFFFFFFFFFLSFFSSFFLFSSFSFFLFFF
;
A
#
# COMPACT_ATOMS: atom_id res chain seq x y z
N MET A 1 -2.11 -19.79 13.12
CA MET A 1 -2.80 -19.06 12.01
C MET A 1 -1.81 -18.08 11.43
N ASP A 2 -1.81 -17.90 10.10
CA ASP A 2 -1.10 -16.80 9.46
C ASP A 2 -1.85 -15.48 9.69
N CYS A 3 -1.16 -14.49 10.26
CA CYS A 3 -1.71 -13.19 10.64
C CYS A 3 -1.45 -12.07 9.61
N HIS A 4 -0.81 -12.35 8.47
CA HIS A 4 -0.65 -11.35 7.43
C HIS A 4 -2.05 -10.93 6.90
N PRO A 5 -2.36 -9.62 6.86
CA PRO A 5 -3.59 -9.12 6.25
C PRO A 5 -3.69 -9.59 4.80
N THR A 6 -4.86 -10.09 4.41
CA THR A 6 -5.09 -10.55 3.03
C THR A 6 -6.58 -10.52 2.70
N ALA A 7 -6.92 -9.94 1.55
CA ALA A 7 -8.22 -10.00 0.93
C ALA A 7 -8.35 -11.20 -0.02
N PHE A 8 -9.56 -11.77 -0.12
CA PHE A 8 -9.85 -12.96 -0.92
C PHE A 8 -11.12 -12.78 -1.74
N ASP A 9 -11.02 -13.02 -3.05
CA ASP A 9 -12.15 -13.36 -3.93
C ASP A 9 -12.22 -14.88 -4.08
N PHE A 10 -13.35 -15.49 -3.68
CA PHE A 10 -13.57 -16.93 -3.82
C PHE A 10 -14.13 -17.33 -5.19
N HIS A 11 -14.27 -16.39 -6.12
CA HIS A 11 -14.87 -16.57 -7.45
C HIS A 11 -16.29 -17.14 -7.40
N LYS A 12 -16.98 -16.92 -6.27
CA LYS A 12 -18.41 -17.22 -6.11
C LYS A 12 -19.18 -15.91 -6.17
N THR A 13 -20.47 -15.99 -6.54
CA THR A 13 -21.30 -14.81 -6.85
C THR A 13 -21.27 -13.69 -5.81
N GLN A 14 -21.03 -14.01 -4.52
CA GLN A 14 -21.03 -13.04 -3.41
C GLN A 14 -20.10 -13.42 -2.24
N ASP A 15 -19.02 -14.18 -2.46
CA ASP A 15 -18.13 -14.62 -1.36
C ASP A 15 -16.77 -13.92 -1.43
N PHE A 16 -16.66 -12.83 -0.66
CA PHE A 16 -15.46 -12.00 -0.53
C PHE A 16 -15.09 -11.92 0.95
N ARG A 17 -13.81 -12.15 1.31
CA ARG A 17 -13.38 -12.23 2.71
C ARG A 17 -12.08 -11.51 2.95
N VAL A 18 -11.88 -11.04 4.19
CA VAL A 18 -10.59 -10.56 4.68
C VAL A 18 -10.13 -11.48 5.80
N LYS A 19 -8.84 -11.85 5.79
CA LYS A 19 -8.14 -12.47 6.91
C LYS A 19 -7.20 -11.45 7.51
N MET A 20 -7.41 -11.09 8.78
CA MET A 20 -6.56 -10.14 9.48
C MET A 20 -6.62 -10.40 10.98
N CYS A 21 -5.45 -10.41 11.64
CA CYS A 21 -5.37 -10.44 13.10
C CYS A 21 -5.47 -9.00 13.63
N THR A 22 -6.70 -8.49 13.73
CA THR A 22 -6.94 -7.10 14.15
C THR A 22 -6.63 -6.93 15.64
N GLY A 23 -5.72 -6.01 15.95
CA GLY A 23 -5.42 -5.59 17.32
C GLY A 23 -6.36 -4.47 17.77
N ASN A 24 -5.84 -3.53 18.56
CA ASN A 24 -6.63 -2.39 19.03
C ASN A 24 -7.08 -1.51 17.85
N VAL A 25 -8.40 -1.44 17.61
CA VAL A 25 -9.03 -0.66 16.54
C VAL A 25 -8.83 0.86 16.69
N SER A 26 -8.48 1.35 17.88
CA SER A 26 -8.09 2.74 18.09
C SER A 26 -6.70 3.07 17.54
N SER A 27 -5.93 2.06 17.12
CA SER A 27 -4.66 2.27 16.42
C SER A 27 -4.91 2.71 14.98
N SER A 28 -4.29 3.83 14.59
CA SER A 28 -4.27 4.29 13.21
C SER A 28 -3.75 3.22 12.23
N TYR A 29 -2.83 2.37 12.69
CA TYR A 29 -2.31 1.25 11.89
C TYR A 29 -3.40 0.23 11.54
N TYR A 30 -4.10 -0.33 12.54
CA TYR A 30 -5.14 -1.33 12.28
C TYR A 30 -6.33 -0.73 11.52
N TRP A 31 -6.63 0.55 11.73
CA TRP A 31 -7.63 1.29 10.95
C TRP A 31 -7.23 1.41 9.47
N LYS A 32 -5.98 1.84 9.20
CA LYS A 32 -5.42 1.99 7.84
C LYS A 32 -5.45 0.66 7.11
N VAL A 33 -4.95 -0.41 7.74
CA VAL A 33 -4.90 -1.76 7.15
C VAL A 33 -6.30 -2.29 6.88
N ALA A 34 -7.26 -2.12 7.80
CA ALA A 34 -8.63 -2.57 7.56
C ALA A 34 -9.27 -1.88 6.33
N HIS A 35 -9.03 -0.58 6.16
CA HIS A 35 -9.52 0.16 4.98
C HIS A 35 -8.78 -0.23 3.69
N HIS A 36 -7.49 -0.53 3.78
CA HIS A 36 -6.71 -1.05 2.66
C HIS A 36 -7.29 -2.37 2.15
N GLU A 37 -7.47 -3.35 3.04
CA GLU A 37 -8.06 -4.65 2.69
C GLU A 37 -9.50 -4.54 2.19
N MET A 38 -10.28 -3.61 2.75
CA MET A 38 -11.63 -3.32 2.25
C MET A 38 -11.61 -2.75 0.84
N GLY A 39 -10.60 -1.97 0.48
CA GLY A 39 -10.44 -1.44 -0.87
C GLY A 39 -10.23 -2.54 -1.91
N HIS A 40 -9.47 -3.60 -1.58
CA HIS A 40 -9.39 -4.80 -2.41
C HIS A 40 -10.77 -5.42 -2.61
N LEU A 41 -11.55 -5.63 -1.55
CA LEU A 41 -12.89 -6.21 -1.68
C LEU A 41 -13.82 -5.36 -2.56
N VAL A 42 -13.78 -4.03 -2.41
CA VAL A 42 -14.54 -3.11 -3.26
C VAL A 42 -14.14 -3.27 -4.73
N TYR A 43 -12.85 -3.44 -4.99
CA TYR A 43 -12.38 -3.65 -6.34
C TYR A 43 -12.85 -5.00 -6.89
N TYR A 44 -12.77 -6.07 -6.10
CA TYR A 44 -13.24 -7.42 -6.46
C TYR A 44 -14.73 -7.40 -6.81
N MET A 45 -15.53 -6.72 -5.99
CA MET A 45 -16.96 -6.54 -6.23
C MET A 45 -17.26 -5.76 -7.51
N ALA A 46 -16.40 -4.82 -7.94
CA ALA A 46 -16.59 -4.02 -9.13
C ALA A 46 -16.44 -4.85 -10.42
N TYR A 47 -15.50 -5.80 -10.45
CA TYR A 47 -15.27 -6.67 -11.61
C TYR A 47 -15.87 -8.07 -11.50
N LYS A 48 -16.64 -8.38 -10.45
CA LYS A 48 -17.29 -9.71 -10.25
C LYS A 48 -18.16 -10.19 -11.42
N GLY A 49 -18.65 -9.28 -12.27
CA GLY A 49 -19.44 -9.62 -13.46
C GLY A 49 -18.59 -10.08 -14.66
N GLN A 50 -17.28 -9.90 -14.63
CA GLN A 50 -16.38 -10.32 -15.69
C GLN A 50 -16.25 -11.85 -15.74
N PRO A 51 -15.87 -12.43 -16.90
CA PRO A 51 -15.42 -13.83 -16.97
C PRO A 51 -14.29 -14.10 -15.97
N ASP A 52 -14.22 -15.30 -15.39
CA ASP A 52 -13.27 -15.61 -14.31
C ASP A 52 -11.81 -15.31 -14.68
N ILE A 53 -11.43 -15.51 -15.94
CA ILE A 53 -10.08 -15.19 -16.45
C ILE A 53 -9.73 -13.70 -16.41
N TYR A 54 -10.74 -12.82 -16.38
CA TYR A 54 -10.62 -11.36 -16.33
C TYR A 54 -11.00 -10.78 -14.96
N ARG A 55 -11.30 -11.63 -13.96
CA ARG A 55 -11.51 -11.21 -12.56
C ARG A 55 -10.18 -11.05 -11.85
N ASN A 56 -9.37 -10.15 -12.38
CA ASN A 56 -8.11 -9.74 -11.79
C ASN A 56 -7.93 -8.24 -12.02
N PRO A 57 -7.21 -7.56 -11.12
CA PRO A 57 -6.78 -6.19 -11.37
C PRO A 57 -5.92 -6.15 -12.64
N ALA A 58 -5.93 -5.02 -13.37
CA ALA A 58 -5.18 -4.89 -14.62
C ALA A 58 -3.68 -5.19 -14.46
N ASN A 59 -3.15 -4.88 -13.27
CA ASN A 59 -1.89 -5.41 -12.76
C ASN A 59 -1.94 -5.37 -11.23
N ALA A 60 -1.07 -6.12 -10.55
CA ALA A 60 -1.06 -6.21 -9.10
C ALA A 60 -0.82 -4.86 -8.39
N ALA A 61 -0.08 -3.92 -9.01
CA ALA A 61 0.13 -2.59 -8.42
C ALA A 61 -1.15 -1.74 -8.40
N LEU A 62 -2.08 -1.97 -9.32
CA LEU A 62 -3.36 -1.28 -9.37
C LEU A 62 -4.27 -1.69 -8.20
N ASP A 63 -4.24 -2.96 -7.82
CA ASP A 63 -5.01 -3.48 -6.68
C ASP A 63 -4.57 -2.80 -5.37
N GLU A 64 -3.27 -2.82 -5.12
CA GLU A 64 -2.62 -2.15 -3.98
C GLU A 64 -2.92 -0.63 -3.99
N ALA A 65 -2.92 0.00 -5.17
CA ALA A 65 -3.16 1.44 -5.32
C ALA A 65 -4.59 1.84 -4.91
N VAL A 66 -5.59 1.02 -5.27
CA VAL A 66 -6.98 1.24 -4.88
C VAL A 66 -7.14 1.10 -3.36
N GLY A 67 -6.59 0.03 -2.78
CA GLY A 67 -6.60 -0.21 -1.32
C GLY A 67 -6.06 0.98 -0.54
N ASP A 68 -4.85 1.43 -0.89
CA ASP A 68 -4.17 2.51 -0.18
C ASP A 68 -4.81 3.89 -0.42
N THR A 69 -5.42 4.13 -1.58
CA THR A 69 -6.17 5.36 -1.84
C THR A 69 -7.36 5.49 -0.88
N ILE A 70 -8.10 4.41 -0.66
CA ILE A 70 -9.22 4.36 0.28
C ILE A 70 -8.70 4.50 1.73
N ALA A 71 -7.64 3.78 2.08
CA ALA A 71 -7.03 3.86 3.41
C ALA A 71 -6.59 5.29 3.74
N MET A 72 -5.91 5.98 2.82
CA MET A 72 -5.45 7.35 3.02
C MET A 72 -6.61 8.35 3.14
N SER A 73 -7.67 8.16 2.37
CA SER A 73 -8.88 8.99 2.45
C SER A 73 -9.56 8.86 3.82
N SER A 74 -9.56 7.65 4.40
CA SER A 74 -10.14 7.36 5.71
C SER A 74 -9.39 8.01 6.88
N LEU A 75 -8.10 8.35 6.68
CA LEU A 75 -7.26 8.97 7.72
C LEU A 75 -7.34 10.50 7.73
N THR A 76 -8.06 11.10 6.77
CA THR A 76 -8.17 12.56 6.71
C THR A 76 -8.90 13.11 7.94
N PHE A 77 -8.44 14.27 8.43
CA PHE A 77 -9.05 14.93 9.58
C PHE A 77 -10.56 15.14 9.39
N ASP A 78 -10.97 15.60 8.21
CA ASP A 78 -12.37 15.87 7.92
C ASP A 78 -13.22 14.59 7.94
N HIS A 79 -12.67 13.45 7.51
CA HIS A 79 -13.34 12.15 7.62
C HIS A 79 -13.46 11.69 9.08
N MET A 80 -12.35 11.73 9.84
CA MET A 80 -12.33 11.34 11.26
C MET A 80 -13.26 12.23 12.11
N ARG A 81 -13.38 13.52 11.76
CA ARG A 81 -14.32 14.44 12.42
C ARG A 81 -15.77 14.06 12.13
N ARG A 82 -16.10 13.73 10.88
CA ARG A 82 -17.47 13.28 10.50
C ARG A 82 -17.88 12.00 11.22
N LEU A 83 -16.93 11.11 11.50
CA LEU A 83 -17.16 9.90 12.29
C LEU A 83 -17.20 10.14 13.81
N GLY A 84 -16.92 11.36 14.28
CA GLY A 84 -16.93 11.72 15.69
C GLY A 84 -15.69 11.29 16.47
N PHE A 85 -14.62 10.86 15.80
CA PHE A 85 -13.37 10.44 16.44
C PHE A 85 -12.44 11.61 16.81
N THR A 86 -12.66 12.79 16.23
CA THR A 86 -11.94 14.03 16.58
C THR A 86 -12.90 15.21 16.51
N GLN A 87 -12.73 16.22 17.37
CA GLN A 87 -13.64 17.36 17.46
C GLN A 87 -13.05 18.62 16.81
N ASP A 88 -11.84 19.00 17.23
CA ASP A 88 -11.22 20.26 16.81
C ASP A 88 -10.06 20.06 15.85
N ARG A 89 -9.97 20.93 14.84
CA ARG A 89 -8.76 21.02 14.02
C ARG A 89 -7.59 21.40 14.92
N PRO A 90 -6.39 20.84 14.70
CA PRO A 90 -5.24 21.23 15.49
C PRO A 90 -5.01 22.74 15.37
N LEU A 91 -4.74 23.38 16.50
CA LEU A 91 -4.51 24.84 16.60
C LEU A 91 -3.39 25.32 15.66
N ASN A 92 -2.37 24.48 15.46
CA ASN A 92 -1.31 24.72 14.48
C ASN A 92 -1.44 23.73 13.31
N GLN A 93 -2.16 24.16 12.27
CA GLN A 93 -2.41 23.34 11.09
C GLN A 93 -1.14 23.14 10.24
N TYR A 94 -0.20 24.08 10.25
CA TYR A 94 1.07 23.95 9.53
C TYR A 94 1.94 22.83 10.14
N GLU A 95 2.19 22.87 11.45
CA GLU A 95 2.97 21.84 12.14
C GLU A 95 2.33 20.46 12.02
N SER A 96 1.00 20.40 12.15
CA SER A 96 0.25 19.14 12.01
C SER A 96 0.38 18.54 10.62
N ASN A 97 0.35 19.38 9.57
CA ASN A 97 0.56 18.94 8.20
C ASN A 97 2.00 18.44 7.99
N ILE A 98 3.00 19.12 8.54
CA ILE A 98 4.40 18.66 8.45
C ILE A 98 4.58 17.31 9.14
N ASN A 99 4.00 17.11 10.32
CA ASN A 99 4.07 15.84 11.04
C ASN A 99 3.40 14.70 10.24
N LEU A 100 2.23 14.97 9.66
CA LEU A 100 1.54 14.00 8.81
C LEU A 100 2.36 13.65 7.56
N LEU A 101 2.89 14.67 6.87
CA LEU A 101 3.73 14.46 5.68
C LEU A 101 5.01 13.71 6.02
N MET A 102 5.63 13.98 7.17
CA MET A 102 6.80 13.25 7.64
C MET A 102 6.45 11.79 7.95
N HIS A 103 5.32 11.54 8.61
CA HIS A 103 4.84 10.19 8.88
C HIS A 103 4.65 9.39 7.58
N GLU A 104 3.93 9.95 6.62
CA GLU A 104 3.75 9.31 5.32
C GLU A 104 5.06 9.16 4.54
N ALA A 105 5.96 10.14 4.61
CA ALA A 105 7.27 10.05 3.98
C ALA A 105 8.10 8.88 4.57
N LEU A 106 8.08 8.69 5.88
CA LEU A 106 8.78 7.61 6.58
C LEU A 106 8.20 6.22 6.26
N GLU A 107 6.89 6.12 6.05
CA GLU A 107 6.28 4.86 5.60
C GLU A 107 6.56 4.57 4.13
N LYS A 108 6.44 5.59 3.26
CA LYS A 108 6.39 5.39 1.81
C LYS A 108 7.78 5.41 1.16
N ILE A 109 8.64 6.39 1.47
CA ILE A 109 9.91 6.59 0.76
C ILE A 109 10.91 5.43 1.01
N PRO A 110 11.16 4.97 2.26
CA PRO A 110 12.07 3.85 2.49
C PRO A 110 11.59 2.54 1.84
N MET A 111 10.27 2.38 1.71
CA MET A 111 9.66 1.21 1.11
C MET A 111 9.89 1.15 -0.41
N ILE A 112 9.99 2.28 -1.12
CA ILE A 112 10.37 2.29 -2.55
C ILE A 112 11.73 1.63 -2.75
N ALA A 113 12.74 2.08 -1.99
CA ALA A 113 14.09 1.55 -2.06
C ALA A 113 14.15 0.06 -1.65
N PHE A 114 13.43 -0.31 -0.59
CA PHE A 114 13.35 -1.71 -0.15
C PHE A 114 12.70 -2.61 -1.21
N SER A 115 11.59 -2.16 -1.80
CA SER A 115 10.81 -2.95 -2.74
C SER A 115 11.60 -3.24 -4.02
N TYR A 116 12.25 -2.20 -4.56
CA TYR A 116 13.13 -2.33 -5.71
C TYR A 116 14.29 -3.28 -5.43
N MET A 117 14.97 -3.08 -4.30
CA MET A 117 16.14 -3.86 -3.92
C MET A 117 15.81 -5.34 -3.75
N LEU A 118 14.72 -5.66 -3.05
CA LEU A 118 14.28 -7.03 -2.81
C LEU A 118 13.98 -7.74 -4.14
N GLU A 119 13.22 -7.09 -5.02
CA GLU A 119 12.87 -7.73 -6.28
C GLU A 119 14.09 -7.88 -7.20
N LYS A 120 14.97 -6.88 -7.23
CA LYS A 120 16.24 -6.99 -7.95
C LYS A 120 17.07 -8.16 -7.44
N TRP A 121 17.18 -8.35 -6.12
CA TRP A 121 17.88 -9.49 -5.53
C TRP A 121 17.25 -10.81 -6.01
N ARG A 122 15.92 -10.92 -5.97
CA ARG A 122 15.20 -12.13 -6.43
C ARG A 122 15.44 -12.43 -7.91
N TRP A 123 15.38 -11.42 -8.78
CA TRP A 123 15.66 -11.59 -10.21
C TRP A 123 17.11 -11.96 -10.49
N ASP A 124 18.06 -11.45 -9.70
CA ASP A 124 19.47 -11.84 -9.80
C ASP A 124 19.67 -13.30 -9.36
N VAL A 125 18.93 -13.78 -8.36
CA VAL A 125 18.88 -15.20 -7.96
C VAL A 125 18.29 -16.06 -9.08
N TYR A 126 17.13 -15.71 -9.62
CA TYR A 126 16.46 -16.49 -10.67
C TYR A 126 17.26 -16.57 -11.97
N ARG A 127 18.07 -15.56 -12.27
CA ARG A 127 18.98 -15.56 -13.43
C ARG A 127 20.31 -16.27 -13.16
N GLY A 128 20.56 -16.73 -11.94
CA GLY A 128 21.81 -17.37 -11.54
C GLY A 128 23.00 -16.42 -11.38
N VAL A 129 22.76 -15.10 -11.38
CA VAL A 129 23.80 -14.08 -11.09
C VAL A 129 24.20 -14.15 -9.61
N ILE A 130 23.23 -14.39 -8.74
CA ILE A 130 23.45 -14.72 -7.33
C ILE A 130 23.22 -16.22 -7.17
N SER A 131 24.23 -16.88 -6.63
CA SER A 131 24.23 -18.31 -6.32
C SER A 131 23.87 -18.56 -4.84
N PRO A 132 23.51 -19.79 -4.46
CA PRO A 132 23.28 -20.12 -3.06
C PRO A 132 24.45 -19.81 -2.11
N SER A 133 25.69 -19.81 -2.62
CA SER A 133 26.89 -19.50 -1.83
C SER A 133 27.11 -17.99 -1.58
N ASN A 134 26.26 -17.11 -2.10
CA ASN A 134 26.36 -15.66 -1.86
C ASN A 134 24.99 -14.98 -1.69
N TYR A 135 23.99 -15.71 -1.20
CA TYR A 135 22.66 -15.16 -0.95
C TYR A 135 22.69 -14.05 0.11
N THR A 136 23.35 -14.30 1.23
CA THR A 136 23.33 -13.36 2.35
C THR A 136 24.28 -12.19 2.12
N GLU A 137 25.47 -12.42 1.57
CA GLU A 137 26.41 -11.37 1.19
C GLU A 137 25.78 -10.40 0.19
N SER A 138 25.18 -10.92 -0.89
CA SER A 138 24.54 -10.09 -1.91
C SER A 138 23.38 -9.29 -1.34
N TRP A 139 22.56 -9.89 -0.48
CA TRP A 139 21.47 -9.22 0.24
C TRP A 139 22.00 -8.07 1.08
N VAL A 140 23.00 -8.30 1.94
CA VAL A 140 23.61 -7.27 2.80
C VAL A 140 24.23 -6.15 1.97
N ARG A 141 24.93 -6.49 0.87
CA ARG A 141 25.51 -5.50 -0.05
C ARG A 141 24.43 -4.61 -0.67
N MET A 142 23.33 -5.21 -1.13
CA MET A 142 22.22 -4.49 -1.75
C MET A 142 21.46 -3.64 -0.72
N ARG A 143 21.27 -4.13 0.51
CA ARG A 143 20.71 -3.35 1.64
C ARG A 143 21.53 -2.10 1.93
N ARG A 144 22.87 -2.20 1.94
CA ARG A 144 23.76 -1.04 2.08
C ARG A 144 23.65 -0.08 0.90
N HIS A 145 23.67 -0.61 -0.33
CA HIS A 145 23.66 0.22 -1.52
C HIS A 145 22.35 0.99 -1.72
N PHE A 146 21.21 0.33 -1.58
CA PHE A 146 19.90 0.93 -1.87
C PHE A 146 19.27 1.64 -0.66
N GLN A 147 19.52 1.15 0.56
CA GLN A 147 18.86 1.69 1.76
C GLN A 147 19.84 2.35 2.74
N GLY A 148 21.15 2.23 2.55
CA GLY A 148 22.14 2.81 3.47
C GLY A 148 22.21 2.12 4.84
N ILE A 149 21.70 0.88 4.96
CA ILE A 149 21.63 0.15 6.23
C ILE A 149 22.57 -1.05 6.28
N HIS A 150 23.08 -1.35 7.47
CA HIS A 150 24.01 -2.44 7.74
C HIS A 150 23.42 -3.35 8.82
N PRO A 151 23.62 -4.69 8.76
CA PRO A 151 23.18 -5.59 9.82
C PRO A 151 23.89 -5.27 11.15
N PRO A 152 23.20 -5.33 12.31
CA PRO A 152 23.82 -5.01 13.60
C PRO A 152 24.85 -6.06 14.06
N LEU A 153 24.79 -7.27 13.50
CA LEU A 153 25.72 -8.37 13.74
C LEU A 153 26.34 -8.82 12.42
N SER A 154 27.52 -9.40 12.49
CA SER A 154 28.14 -10.06 11.33
C SER A 154 27.24 -11.17 10.80
N ARG A 155 27.18 -11.31 9.48
CA ARG A 155 26.40 -12.32 8.77
C ARG A 155 27.32 -13.27 8.02
N SER A 156 26.91 -14.53 7.91
CA SER A 156 27.56 -15.54 7.07
C SER A 156 26.54 -16.21 6.15
N GLU A 157 27.00 -16.99 5.17
CA GLU A 157 26.12 -17.73 4.25
C GLU A 157 25.39 -18.90 4.91
N SER A 158 25.68 -19.19 6.19
CA SER A 158 24.82 -20.03 7.02
C SER A 158 23.52 -19.32 7.43
N ASP A 159 23.48 -17.99 7.35
CA ASP A 159 22.26 -17.19 7.54
C ASP A 159 21.48 -17.12 6.22
N PHE A 160 20.18 -16.84 6.33
CA PHE A 160 19.31 -16.55 5.18
C PHE A 160 18.35 -15.40 5.50
N ASP A 161 18.92 -14.21 5.74
CA ASP A 161 18.18 -12.97 6.03
C ASP A 161 17.01 -12.70 5.05
N PRO A 162 17.13 -12.84 3.72
CA PRO A 162 16.00 -12.61 2.82
C PRO A 162 14.82 -13.56 3.08
N GLY A 163 15.07 -14.79 3.54
CA GLY A 163 14.01 -15.75 3.89
C GLY A 163 13.18 -15.33 5.11
N SER A 164 13.68 -14.41 5.93
CA SER A 164 12.91 -13.84 7.05
C SER A 164 11.81 -12.86 6.57
N LYS A 165 11.81 -12.47 5.30
CA LYS A 165 10.74 -11.66 4.70
C LYS A 165 9.67 -12.57 4.09
N TYR A 166 8.44 -12.44 4.59
CA TYR A 166 7.26 -13.22 4.18
C TYR A 166 7.18 -13.47 2.66
N HIS A 167 7.31 -12.42 1.85
CA HIS A 167 7.11 -12.50 0.39
C HIS A 167 8.19 -13.31 -0.33
N ILE A 168 9.39 -13.43 0.26
CA ILE A 168 10.43 -14.33 -0.24
C ILE A 168 10.07 -15.77 0.14
N ALA A 169 9.66 -16.00 1.40
CA ALA A 169 9.32 -17.33 1.90
C ALA A 169 8.12 -17.98 1.20
N VAL A 170 7.13 -17.18 0.77
CA VAL A 170 5.93 -17.67 0.08
C VAL A 170 5.91 -17.38 -1.44
N ASP A 171 7.05 -16.96 -2.00
CA ASP A 171 7.22 -16.65 -3.43
C ASP A 171 6.16 -15.71 -4.04
N ILE A 172 5.84 -14.63 -3.30
CA ILE A 172 4.96 -13.56 -3.81
C ILE A 172 5.85 -12.45 -4.43
N PRO A 173 5.65 -12.07 -5.70
CA PRO A 173 6.39 -10.99 -6.33
C PRO A 173 6.25 -9.68 -5.56
N TYR A 174 7.35 -8.95 -5.38
CA TYR A 174 7.36 -7.70 -4.60
C TYR A 174 7.37 -6.45 -5.50
N ILE A 175 7.50 -6.62 -6.81
CA ILE A 175 7.56 -5.52 -7.78
C ILE A 175 6.29 -4.66 -7.75
N SER A 176 5.16 -5.26 -7.41
CA SER A 176 3.87 -4.59 -7.27
C SER A 176 3.95 -3.44 -6.28
N PHE A 177 4.66 -3.62 -5.15
CA PHE A 177 4.87 -2.57 -4.16
C PHE A 177 5.73 -1.42 -4.68
N PHE A 178 6.67 -1.68 -5.59
CA PHE A 178 7.46 -0.62 -6.21
C PHE A 178 6.61 0.26 -7.13
N PHE A 179 5.85 -0.36 -8.04
CA PHE A 179 4.98 0.37 -8.96
C PHE A 179 3.77 0.99 -8.28
N PHE A 180 3.28 0.37 -7.20
CA PHE A 180 2.21 0.87 -6.36
C PHE A 180 2.42 2.33 -5.99
N PHE A 181 3.64 2.74 -5.57
CA PHE A 181 3.91 4.12 -5.20
C PHE A 181 3.58 5.11 -6.32
N PHE A 182 3.97 4.80 -7.55
CA PHE A 182 3.76 5.70 -8.69
C PHE A 182 2.28 5.76 -9.07
N PHE A 183 1.60 4.62 -9.08
CA PHE A 183 0.17 4.57 -9.37
C PHE A 183 -0.67 5.23 -8.28
N PHE A 184 -0.34 5.02 -7.00
CA PHE A 184 -1.01 5.64 -5.88
C PHE A 184 -1.00 7.17 -5.99
N PHE A 185 0.18 7.78 -6.18
CA PHE A 185 0.24 9.23 -6.34
C PHE A 185 -0.53 9.69 -7.57
N PHE A 186 -0.43 8.97 -8.69
CA PHE A 186 -1.22 9.27 -9.89
C PHE A 186 -2.73 9.26 -9.62
N PHE A 187 -3.27 8.20 -9.01
CA PHE A 187 -4.69 8.11 -8.68
C PHE A 187 -5.11 9.15 -7.65
N PHE A 188 -4.33 9.35 -6.60
CA PHE A 188 -4.65 10.33 -5.56
C PHE A 188 -4.76 11.75 -6.14
N PHE A 189 -3.79 12.17 -6.95
CA PHE A 189 -3.85 13.47 -7.63
C PHE A 189 -4.98 13.52 -8.66
N PHE A 190 -5.21 12.45 -9.42
CA PHE A 190 -6.30 12.38 -10.39
C PHE A 190 -7.68 12.52 -9.74
N PHE A 191 -7.95 11.77 -8.66
CA PHE A 191 -9.23 11.87 -7.96
C PHE A 191 -9.42 13.24 -7.30
N LEU A 192 -8.40 13.80 -6.66
CA LEU A 192 -8.49 15.15 -6.11
C LEU A 192 -8.77 16.21 -7.18
N SER A 193 -8.10 16.13 -8.32
CA SER A 193 -8.31 17.06 -9.45
C SER A 193 -9.67 16.85 -10.12
N PHE A 194 -10.11 15.60 -10.30
CA PHE A 194 -11.44 15.28 -10.80
C PHE A 194 -12.54 15.82 -9.88
N PHE A 195 -12.48 15.55 -8.57
CA PHE A 195 -13.50 16.01 -7.63
C PHE A 195 -13.45 17.52 -7.40
N SER A 196 -12.27 18.15 -7.34
CA SER A 196 -12.18 19.62 -7.27
C SER A 196 -12.73 20.29 -8.53
N SER A 197 -12.48 19.72 -9.72
CA SER A 197 -13.07 20.18 -10.97
C SER A 197 -14.58 19.94 -11.01
N PHE A 198 -15.06 18.79 -10.53
CA PHE A 198 -16.48 18.47 -10.48
C PHE A 198 -17.24 19.36 -9.49
N PHE A 199 -16.63 19.72 -8.35
CA PHE A 199 -17.17 20.71 -7.40
C PHE A 199 -17.11 22.14 -7.96
N LEU A 200 -16.09 22.51 -8.74
CA LEU A 200 -16.05 23.80 -9.45
C LEU A 200 -17.15 23.88 -10.51
N PHE A 201 -17.42 22.80 -11.25
CA PHE A 201 -18.49 22.74 -12.25
C PHE A 201 -19.89 22.63 -11.62
N SER A 202 -20.05 21.94 -10.49
CA SER A 202 -21.34 21.87 -9.77
C SER A 202 -21.66 23.19 -9.06
N SER A 203 -20.65 23.97 -8.67
CA SER A 203 -20.83 25.30 -8.08
C SER A 203 -21.15 26.37 -9.12
N PHE A 204 -20.71 26.21 -10.37
CA PHE A 204 -21.12 27.07 -11.49
C PHE A 204 -22.51 26.74 -12.05
N SER A 205 -22.97 25.49 -11.92
CA SER A 205 -24.31 25.09 -12.39
C SER A 205 -25.44 25.47 -11.42
N PHE A 206 -25.13 25.87 -10.18
CA PHE A 206 -26.14 26.29 -9.20
C PHE A 206 -26.50 27.80 -9.30
N PHE A 207 -25.77 28.59 -10.09
CA PHE A 207 -26.03 30.03 -10.28
C PHE A 207 -26.79 30.38 -11.57
N LEU A 208 -27.17 29.39 -12.38
CA LEU A 208 -27.87 29.59 -13.67
C LEU A 208 -29.33 29.08 -13.68
N PHE A 209 -29.89 28.69 -12.53
CA PHE A 209 -31.28 28.23 -12.40
C PHE A 209 -32.13 29.02 -11.38
N PHE A 210 -31.71 30.23 -11.03
CA PHE A 210 -32.56 31.21 -10.34
C PHE A 210 -32.45 32.58 -11.02
N PHE A 211 -33.09 32.71 -12.18
CA PHE A 211 -33.82 33.89 -12.65
C PHE A 211 -34.83 33.44 -13.71
#